data_AF-A0A7S3IL15-F1
#
_entry.id   AF-A0A7S3IL15-F1
#
_cell.length_a   1.000
_cell.length_b   1.000
_cell.length_c   1.000
_cell.angle_alpha   90.00
_cell.angle_beta   90.00
_cell.angle_gamma   90.00
#
_symmetry.space_group_name_H-M   'P 1'
#
loop_
_entity.id
_entity.type
_entity.pdbx_description
1 polymer ?
#
loop_
_entity_poly.entity_id
_entity_poly.type
_entity_poly.pdbx_seq_one_letter_code
_entity_poly.pdbx_strand_id
1 'polypeptide(L)'
;MCFTSGDTELLHWNSDNKHLLRLPVDKSDEHEDALTCVDVLPELGLYVTGDHEGLIKVWNLQKQLIREIKFVEPVNSVIFLNKKGDIIVGHSGNLNRLNASEYMDSKMLIKTQQYESFIAEGQVIDENFFRDILNKPPSKLSLALPRHDLQSSKTLVPPVDIAEASRAEENISKQSKKKMVFNQ
;
A
#
# COMPACT_ATOMS: atom_id res chain seq x y z
N MET A 1 -9.58 -2.61 3.18
CA MET A 1 -9.67 -2.79 4.64
C MET A 1 -8.51 -2.01 5.22
N CYS A 2 -8.75 -0.79 5.69
CA CYS A 2 -7.71 0.07 6.27
C CYS A 2 -7.87 -0.05 7.79
N PHE A 3 -6.88 -0.63 8.46
CA PHE A 3 -6.88 -0.74 9.90
C PHE A 3 -6.53 0.63 10.46
N THR A 4 -7.31 1.10 11.44
CA THR A 4 -7.08 2.37 12.15
C THR A 4 -5.78 2.37 12.99
N SER A 5 -5.09 1.23 13.02
CA SER A 5 -3.78 1.00 13.62
C SER A 5 -2.87 0.35 12.57
N GLY A 6 -1.57 0.62 12.61
CA GLY A 6 -0.58 -0.11 11.82
C GLY A 6 -0.40 -1.59 12.22
N ASP A 7 -1.10 -2.04 13.28
CA ASP A 7 -1.20 -3.44 13.67
C ASP A 7 -1.66 -4.31 12.48
N THR A 8 -0.88 -5.35 12.15
CA THR A 8 -1.17 -6.25 11.03
C THR A 8 -1.02 -7.72 11.41
N GLU A 9 -2.00 -8.55 11.08
CA GLU A 9 -1.91 -10.00 11.26
C GLU A 9 -1.54 -10.66 9.93
N LEU A 10 -0.74 -11.74 9.98
CA LEU A 10 -0.42 -12.55 8.82
C LEU A 10 -1.16 -13.87 8.90
N LEU A 11 -2.02 -14.11 7.91
CA LEU A 11 -2.85 -15.31 7.83
C LEU A 11 -2.44 -16.14 6.61
N HIS A 12 -2.43 -17.47 6.78
CA HIS A 12 -2.16 -18.42 5.71
C HIS A 12 -3.33 -19.38 5.55
N TRP A 13 -3.88 -19.45 4.34
CA TRP A 13 -4.93 -20.41 4.01
C TRP A 13 -4.31 -21.76 3.63
N ASN A 14 -4.56 -22.78 4.44
CA ASN A 14 -4.21 -24.16 4.11
C ASN A 14 -5.32 -24.78 3.26
N SER A 15 -5.05 -25.04 1.98
CA SER A 15 -6.01 -25.62 1.04
C SER A 15 -6.37 -27.07 1.34
N ASP A 16 -5.43 -27.84 1.89
CA ASP A 16 -5.58 -29.28 2.08
C ASP A 16 -6.54 -29.58 3.23
N ASN A 17 -6.33 -28.89 4.35
CA ASN A 17 -7.14 -29.02 5.56
C ASN A 17 -8.29 -28.02 5.62
N LYS A 18 -8.39 -27.09 4.65
CA LYS A 18 -9.41 -26.02 4.58
C LYS A 18 -9.47 -25.17 5.85
N HIS A 19 -8.30 -24.89 6.43
CA HIS A 19 -8.17 -24.09 7.64
C HIS A 19 -7.39 -22.81 7.36
N LEU A 20 -7.74 -21.74 8.08
CA LEU A 20 -6.97 -20.51 8.10
C LEU A 20 -6.04 -20.56 9.32
N LEU A 21 -4.76 -20.31 9.08
CA LEU A 21 -3.71 -20.30 10.10
C LEU A 21 -3.31 -18.85 10.39
N ARG A 22 -3.19 -18.50 11.66
CA ARG A 22 -2.50 -17.30 12.11
C ARG A 22 -1.02 -17.63 12.29
N LEU A 23 -0.16 -16.91 11.58
CA LEU A 23 1.27 -17.12 11.66
C LEU A 23 1.90 -16.32 12.83
N PRO A 24 2.92 -16.87 13.52
CA PRO A 24 3.57 -16.21 14.64
C PRO A 24 4.52 -15.11 14.17
N VAL A 25 4.00 -13.91 14.00
CA VAL A 25 4.78 -12.76 13.51
C VAL A 25 5.31 -11.88 14.63
N ASP A 26 6.50 -11.32 14.43
CA ASP A 26 6.99 -10.21 15.26
C ASP A 26 6.16 -8.94 15.00
N LYS A 27 6.01 -8.13 16.03
CA LYS A 27 5.24 -6.89 16.06
C LYS A 27 6.12 -5.66 16.28
N SER A 28 7.44 -5.84 16.47
CA SER A 28 8.42 -4.77 16.71
C SER A 28 8.42 -3.69 15.64
N ASP A 29 8.24 -4.08 14.38
CA ASP A 29 8.42 -3.22 13.22
C ASP A 29 7.10 -2.73 12.62
N GLU A 30 5.97 -2.83 13.33
CA GLU A 30 4.68 -2.37 12.78
C GLU A 30 4.70 -0.87 12.42
N HIS A 31 3.76 -0.47 11.57
CA HIS A 31 3.59 0.95 11.28
C HIS A 31 3.02 1.66 12.51
N GLU A 32 3.45 2.90 12.73
CA GLU A 32 2.91 3.74 13.80
C GLU A 32 1.59 4.41 13.37
N ASP A 33 1.32 4.47 12.06
CA ASP A 33 0.13 5.05 11.47
C ASP A 33 -0.70 4.04 10.66
N ALA A 34 -1.90 4.44 10.27
CA ALA A 34 -2.83 3.66 9.47
C ALA A 34 -2.25 3.36 8.07
N LEU A 35 -2.38 2.11 7.67
CA LEU A 35 -1.93 1.67 6.35
C LEU A 35 -2.84 2.21 5.25
N THR A 36 -2.25 2.81 4.24
CA THR A 36 -2.95 3.32 3.05
C THR A 36 -2.95 2.31 1.91
N CYS A 37 -1.95 1.43 1.87
CA CYS A 37 -1.77 0.50 0.76
C CYS A 37 -0.94 -0.73 1.14
N VAL A 38 -1.12 -1.80 0.35
CA VAL A 38 -0.38 -3.05 0.44
C VAL A 38 -0.30 -3.68 -0.96
N ASP A 39 0.83 -4.30 -1.27
CA ASP A 39 0.99 -5.14 -2.46
C ASP A 39 1.92 -6.32 -2.18
N VAL A 40 1.83 -7.38 -2.98
CA VAL A 40 2.57 -8.64 -2.80
C VAL A 40 3.32 -9.01 -4.07
N LEU A 41 4.52 -9.56 -3.90
CA LEU A 41 5.32 -10.16 -4.97
C LEU A 41 5.72 -11.59 -4.57
N PRO A 42 4.84 -12.57 -4.84
CA PRO A 42 5.03 -13.95 -4.39
C PRO A 42 6.31 -14.59 -4.95
N GLU A 43 6.71 -14.26 -6.18
CA GLU A 43 7.90 -14.85 -6.82
C GLU A 43 9.20 -14.54 -6.07
N LEU A 44 9.28 -13.41 -5.37
CA LEU A 44 10.42 -13.06 -4.51
C LEU A 44 10.13 -13.32 -3.03
N GLY A 45 8.91 -13.76 -2.69
CA GLY A 45 8.49 -13.94 -1.31
C GLY A 45 8.43 -12.62 -0.55
N LEU A 46 7.87 -11.58 -1.17
CA LEU A 46 7.84 -10.23 -0.62
C LEU A 46 6.45 -9.65 -0.55
N TYR A 47 6.30 -8.68 0.34
CA TYR A 47 5.19 -7.75 0.29
C TYR A 47 5.65 -6.36 0.71
N VAL A 48 4.87 -5.35 0.36
CA VAL A 48 5.13 -3.95 0.66
C VAL A 48 3.89 -3.33 1.28
N THR A 49 4.08 -2.47 2.27
CA THR A 49 3.01 -1.67 2.90
C THR A 49 3.40 -0.21 2.91
N GLY A 50 2.42 0.67 2.79
CA GLY A 50 2.58 2.11 2.98
C GLY A 50 1.59 2.64 4.00
N ASP A 51 1.98 3.67 4.75
CA ASP A 51 1.12 4.36 5.71
C ASP A 51 0.83 5.83 5.33
N HIS A 52 -0.07 6.43 6.10
CA HIS A 52 -0.52 7.81 5.90
C HIS A 52 0.62 8.84 6.03
N GLU A 53 1.60 8.57 6.89
CA GLU A 53 2.76 9.44 7.10
C GLU A 53 3.81 9.29 6.00
N GLY A 54 3.58 8.45 5.00
CA GLY A 54 4.50 8.26 3.88
C GLY A 54 5.67 7.32 4.20
N LEU A 55 5.54 6.49 5.24
CA LEU A 55 6.47 5.41 5.50
C LEU A 55 6.09 4.20 4.65
N ILE A 56 7.06 3.66 3.92
CA ILE A 56 6.92 2.43 3.15
C ILE A 56 7.80 1.36 3.79
N LYS A 57 7.25 0.20 4.07
CA LYS A 57 8.00 -0.96 4.56
C LYS A 57 7.93 -2.10 3.56
N VAL A 58 9.09 -2.67 3.27
CA VAL A 58 9.26 -3.87 2.45
C VAL A 58 9.57 -5.03 3.38
N TRP A 59 8.89 -6.14 3.16
CA TRP A 59 8.87 -7.29 4.05
C TRP A 59 9.10 -8.57 3.27
N ASN A 60 9.59 -9.60 3.94
CA ASN A 60 9.46 -10.97 3.45
C ASN A 60 8.15 -11.62 3.93
N LEU A 61 7.84 -12.82 3.43
CA LEU A 61 6.63 -13.57 3.82
C LEU A 61 6.60 -14.02 5.29
N GLN A 62 7.67 -13.83 6.06
CA GLN A 62 7.75 -14.08 7.50
C GLN A 62 7.47 -12.82 8.31
N LYS A 63 7.09 -11.71 7.65
CA LYS A 63 6.90 -10.40 8.26
C LYS A 63 8.18 -9.85 8.92
N GLN A 64 9.35 -10.23 8.42
CA GLN A 64 10.60 -9.59 8.83
C GLN A 64 10.83 -8.37 7.95
N LEU A 65 11.19 -7.25 8.58
CA LEU A 65 11.46 -6.00 7.89
C LEU A 65 12.75 -6.13 7.06
N ILE A 66 12.64 -5.88 5.76
CA ILE A 66 13.77 -5.85 4.83
C ILE A 66 14.28 -4.42 4.69
N ARG A 67 13.35 -3.49 4.48
CA ARG A 67 13.64 -2.07 4.31
C ARG A 67 12.49 -1.20 4.78
N GLU A 68 12.88 -0.02 5.24
CA GLU A 68 11.99 1.10 5.51
C GLU A 68 12.43 2.28 4.64
N ILE A 69 11.47 2.96 4.02
CA ILE A 69 11.68 4.07 3.09
C ILE A 69 10.70 5.19 3.47
N LYS A 70 11.22 6.36 3.82
CA LYS A 70 10.41 7.51 4.22
C LYS A 70 10.27 8.49 3.06
N PHE A 71 9.02 8.76 2.68
CA PHE A 71 8.66 9.88 1.83
C PHE A 71 8.32 11.09 2.70
N VAL A 72 8.58 12.28 2.17
CA VAL A 72 8.21 13.56 2.82
C VAL A 72 6.69 13.75 2.78
N GLU A 73 6.07 13.23 1.73
CA GLU A 73 4.65 13.38 1.42
C GLU A 73 3.87 12.10 1.78
N PRO A 74 2.57 12.21 2.10
CA PRO A 74 1.72 11.05 2.30
C PRO A 74 1.73 10.09 1.10
N VAL A 75 1.85 8.80 1.39
CA VAL A 75 1.82 7.76 0.37
C VAL A 75 0.38 7.26 0.23
N ASN A 76 -0.15 7.36 -0.99
CA ASN A 76 -1.53 6.92 -1.30
C ASN A 76 -1.57 5.49 -1.87
N SER A 77 -0.49 5.05 -2.53
CA SER A 77 -0.42 3.73 -3.15
C SER A 77 1.03 3.31 -3.34
N VAL A 78 1.28 2.01 -3.22
CA VAL A 78 2.56 1.37 -3.50
C VAL A 78 2.29 0.05 -4.19
N ILE A 79 2.99 -0.22 -5.29
CA ILE A 79 2.88 -1.49 -6.03
C ILE A 79 4.24 -1.99 -6.50
N PHE A 80 4.39 -3.30 -6.62
CA PHE A 80 5.46 -3.93 -7.37
C PHE A 80 5.19 -3.80 -8.87
N LEU A 81 6.11 -3.15 -9.58
CA LEU A 81 6.04 -2.91 -11.01
C LEU A 81 6.39 -4.17 -11.82
N ASN A 82 7.33 -4.99 -11.33
CA ASN A 82 7.83 -6.13 -12.07
C ASN A 82 8.42 -7.24 -11.17
N LYS A 83 8.73 -8.37 -11.79
CA LYS A 83 9.30 -9.56 -11.13
C LYS A 83 10.70 -9.37 -10.53
N LYS A 84 11.40 -8.28 -10.86
CA LYS A 84 12.69 -7.95 -10.23
C LYS A 84 12.51 -7.27 -8.88
N GLY A 85 11.31 -6.76 -8.59
CA GLY A 85 11.00 -6.06 -7.37
C GLY A 85 10.74 -4.58 -7.56
N ASP A 86 11.09 -3.91 -8.66
CA ASP A 86 10.95 -2.45 -8.76
C ASP A 86 9.58 -1.96 -8.27
N ILE A 87 9.54 -0.85 -7.54
CA ILE A 87 8.33 -0.34 -6.89
C ILE A 87 7.89 0.96 -7.56
N ILE A 88 6.59 1.14 -7.74
CA ILE A 88 5.98 2.46 -8.01
C ILE A 88 5.26 2.94 -6.76
N VAL A 89 5.52 4.19 -6.40
CA VAL A 89 4.91 4.89 -5.27
C VAL A 89 4.08 6.06 -5.82
N GLY A 90 2.79 6.07 -5.49
CA GLY A 90 1.91 7.22 -5.71
C GLY A 90 1.85 8.10 -4.46
N HIS A 91 2.32 9.35 -4.57
CA HIS A 91 2.34 10.32 -3.47
C HIS A 91 2.15 11.74 -4.01
N SER A 92 1.32 12.56 -3.35
CA SER A 92 1.05 13.98 -3.70
C SER A 92 0.87 14.25 -5.21
N GLY A 93 0.06 13.43 -5.89
CA GLY A 93 -0.25 13.56 -7.32
C GLY A 93 0.87 13.15 -8.28
N ASN A 94 1.98 12.61 -7.76
CA ASN A 94 3.12 12.12 -8.55
C ASN A 94 3.27 10.61 -8.45
N LEU A 95 3.95 10.04 -9.44
CA LEU A 95 4.42 8.66 -9.42
C LEU A 95 5.95 8.66 -9.35
N ASN A 96 6.51 7.97 -8.36
CA ASN A 96 7.93 7.78 -8.22
C ASN A 96 8.28 6.31 -8.36
N ARG A 97 9.37 6.00 -9.05
CA ARG A 97 9.86 4.63 -9.23
C ARG A 97 11.11 4.41 -8.39
N LEU A 98 11.11 3.35 -7.61
CA LEU A 98 12.26 2.86 -6.87
C LEU A 98 12.75 1.57 -7.52
N ASN A 99 14.03 1.51 -7.89
CA ASN A 99 14.57 0.28 -8.46
C ASN A 99 14.85 -0.73 -7.35
N ALA A 100 14.62 -2.02 -7.63
CA ALA A 100 14.89 -3.10 -6.69
C ALA A 100 16.32 -3.04 -6.13
N SER A 101 17.30 -2.71 -6.97
CA SER A 101 18.71 -2.57 -6.57
C SER A 101 19.00 -1.46 -5.56
N GLU A 102 18.09 -0.49 -5.39
CA GLU A 102 18.28 0.63 -4.46
C GLU A 102 17.89 0.25 -3.02
N TYR A 103 17.01 -0.73 -2.85
CA TYR A 103 16.51 -1.12 -1.53
C TYR A 103 16.71 -2.62 -1.22
N MET A 104 16.88 -3.50 -2.20
CA MET A 104 17.15 -4.92 -1.95
C MET A 104 18.65 -5.25 -1.88
N ASP A 105 19.01 -6.11 -0.93
CA ASP A 105 20.22 -6.93 -1.02
C ASP A 105 19.80 -8.38 -1.31
N SER A 106 20.50 -9.04 -2.23
CA SER A 106 20.42 -10.48 -2.51
C SER A 106 20.39 -11.39 -1.27
N LYS A 107 21.00 -10.98 -0.16
CA LYS A 107 21.01 -11.72 1.11
C LYS A 107 19.70 -11.68 1.89
N MET A 108 18.78 -10.78 1.51
CA MET A 108 17.52 -10.53 2.22
C MET A 108 16.37 -11.41 1.72
N LEU A 109 16.60 -12.20 0.66
CA LEU A 109 15.61 -13.13 0.11
C LEU A 109 15.58 -14.42 0.92
N ILE A 110 14.39 -14.81 1.34
CA ILE A 110 14.17 -16.03 2.10
C ILE A 110 14.12 -17.25 1.17
N LYS A 111 14.68 -18.36 1.65
CA LYS A 111 14.60 -19.66 0.97
C LYS A 111 13.26 -20.33 1.25
N THR A 112 12.65 -20.97 0.25
CA THR A 112 11.36 -21.67 0.34
C THR A 112 11.21 -22.56 1.58
N GLN A 113 12.26 -23.31 1.93
CA GLN A 113 12.26 -24.21 3.11
C GLN A 113 11.99 -23.48 4.43
N GLN A 114 12.47 -22.25 4.59
CA GLN A 114 12.23 -21.46 5.80
C GLN A 114 10.75 -21.01 5.91
N TYR A 115 10.05 -20.88 4.79
CA TYR A 115 8.64 -20.49 4.77
C TYR A 115 7.71 -21.66 5.15
N GLU A 116 8.01 -22.88 4.71
CA GLU A 116 7.24 -24.06 5.10
C GLU A 116 7.33 -24.33 6.60
N SER A 117 8.53 -24.22 7.19
CA SER A 117 8.69 -24.32 8.65
C SER A 117 7.91 -23.24 9.39
N PHE A 118 7.90 -22.00 8.87
CA PHE A 118 7.14 -20.90 9.44
C PHE A 118 5.63 -21.15 9.41
N ILE A 119 5.09 -21.71 8.33
CA ILE A 119 3.67 -22.08 8.25
C ILE A 119 3.33 -23.20 9.24
N ALA A 120 4.24 -24.15 9.46
CA ALA A 120 4.03 -25.26 10.39
C ALA A 120 3.87 -24.81 11.85
N GLU A 121 4.35 -23.61 12.20
CA GLU A 121 4.16 -22.99 13.52
C GLU A 121 2.82 -22.24 13.65
N GLY A 122 2.03 -22.16 12.57
CA GLY A 122 0.76 -21.44 12.52
C GLY A 122 -0.34 -22.06 13.40
N GLN A 123 -1.11 -21.19 14.05
CA GLN A 123 -2.26 -21.60 14.86
C GLN A 123 -3.56 -21.55 14.05
N VAL A 124 -4.36 -22.61 14.05
CA VAL A 124 -5.70 -22.60 13.42
C VAL A 124 -6.56 -21.55 14.12
N ILE A 125 -7.13 -20.63 13.34
CA ILE A 125 -8.06 -19.62 13.88
C ILE A 125 -9.51 -20.12 13.83
N ASP A 126 -10.26 -19.75 14.85
CA ASP A 126 -11.70 -19.96 14.94
C ASP A 126 -12.46 -18.64 14.78
N GLU A 127 -13.79 -18.67 14.94
CA GLU A 127 -14.62 -17.46 14.87
C GLU A 127 -14.32 -16.45 15.99
N ASN A 128 -13.80 -16.91 17.14
CA ASN A 128 -13.52 -16.04 18.27
C ASN A 128 -12.36 -15.09 17.96
N PHE A 129 -11.35 -15.57 17.23
CA PHE A 129 -10.25 -14.73 16.77
C PHE A 129 -10.71 -13.45 16.04
N PHE A 130 -11.66 -13.56 15.12
CA PHE A 130 -12.16 -12.38 14.39
C PHE A 130 -12.96 -11.44 15.30
N ARG A 131 -13.72 -11.98 16.25
CA ARG A 131 -14.42 -11.17 17.26
C ARG A 131 -13.42 -10.39 18.12
N ASP A 132 -12.33 -11.02 18.52
CA ASP A 132 -11.30 -10.38 19.33
C ASP A 132 -10.61 -9.24 18.57
N ILE A 133 -10.30 -9.43 17.28
CA ILE A 133 -9.73 -8.37 16.44
C ILE A 133 -10.70 -7.19 16.27
N LEU A 134 -11.98 -7.46 15.99
CA LEU A 134 -12.98 -6.41 15.76
C LEU A 134 -13.29 -5.61 17.02
N ASN A 135 -13.15 -6.23 18.19
CA ASN A 135 -13.39 -5.59 19.48
C ASN A 135 -12.12 -5.00 20.11
N LYS A 136 -10.94 -5.25 19.53
CA LYS A 136 -9.67 -4.72 20.03
C LYS A 136 -9.73 -3.19 19.92
N PRO A 137 -9.54 -2.44 21.02
CA PRO A 137 -9.41 -1.00 20.92
C PRO A 137 -8.18 -0.69 20.05
N PRO A 138 -8.22 0.38 19.25
CA PRO A 138 -7.08 0.75 18.43
C PRO A 138 -5.87 0.97 19.36
N SER A 139 -4.69 0.50 18.93
CA SER A 139 -3.48 0.56 19.73
C SER A 139 -3.18 2.02 20.14
N LYS A 140 -2.60 2.19 21.34
CA LYS A 140 -2.43 3.48 22.05
C LYS A 140 -1.78 4.61 21.23
N LEU A 141 -1.09 4.31 20.12
CA LEU A 141 -0.47 5.32 19.25
C LEU A 141 -1.47 6.05 18.34
N SER A 142 -2.61 5.44 18.00
CA SER A 142 -3.67 6.10 17.20
C SER A 142 -4.36 7.28 17.90
N LEU A 143 -4.23 7.38 19.24
CA LEU A 143 -4.86 8.41 20.06
C LEU A 143 -4.09 9.74 20.08
N ALA A 144 -2.88 9.79 19.50
CA ALA A 144 -2.01 10.96 19.59
C ALA A 144 -2.15 11.96 18.42
N LEU A 145 -2.90 11.64 17.37
CA LEU A 145 -3.13 12.61 16.30
C LEU A 145 -4.22 13.61 16.75
N PRO A 146 -3.91 14.92 16.85
CA PRO A 146 -4.97 15.90 16.85
C PRO A 146 -5.76 15.65 15.58
N ARG A 147 -7.06 15.36 15.72
CA ARG A 147 -7.99 15.56 14.63
C ARG A 147 -7.84 17.02 14.25
N HIS A 148 -7.05 17.33 13.22
CA HIS A 148 -7.19 18.62 12.57
C HIS A 148 -8.65 18.67 12.17
N ASP A 149 -9.37 19.57 12.83
CA ASP A 149 -10.79 19.76 12.65
C ASP A 149 -11.11 19.71 11.15
N LEU A 150 -12.11 18.91 10.77
CA LEU A 150 -12.82 19.08 9.50
C LEU A 150 -13.62 20.42 9.48
N GLN A 151 -13.13 21.46 10.15
CA GLN A 151 -13.68 22.81 10.19
C GLN A 151 -12.70 23.86 9.65
N SER A 152 -12.01 23.60 8.53
CA SER A 152 -11.65 24.71 7.61
C SER A 152 -11.28 24.22 6.21
N SER A 153 -12.28 23.84 5.41
CA SER A 153 -12.17 23.86 3.95
C SER A 153 -13.56 23.75 3.31
N LYS A 154 -14.40 24.78 3.55
CA LYS A 154 -15.42 25.15 2.56
C LYS A 154 -14.80 26.12 1.58
N THR A 155 -13.84 25.68 0.78
CA THR A 155 -13.62 26.30 -0.52
C THR A 155 -14.67 25.70 -1.44
N LEU A 156 -15.78 26.41 -1.57
CA LEU A 156 -16.75 26.20 -2.64
C LEU A 156 -15.98 26.34 -3.95
N VAL A 157 -15.63 25.23 -4.57
CA VAL A 157 -15.32 25.23 -6.00
C VAL A 157 -16.64 25.64 -6.68
N PRO A 158 -16.72 26.78 -7.39
CA PRO A 158 -17.93 27.10 -8.12
C PRO A 158 -18.20 25.97 -9.13
N PRO A 159 -19.47 25.63 -9.39
CA PRO A 159 -19.80 24.59 -10.35
C PRO A 159 -19.16 24.95 -11.70
N VAL A 160 -18.34 24.03 -12.23
CA VAL A 160 -17.78 24.15 -13.56
C VAL A 160 -18.94 24.23 -14.53
N ASP A 161 -19.07 25.38 -15.19
CA ASP A 161 -20.11 25.61 -16.18
C ASP A 161 -19.85 24.68 -17.38
N ILE A 162 -20.71 23.68 -17.57
CA ILE A 162 -20.56 22.61 -18.59
C ILE A 162 -20.47 23.21 -20.01
N ALA A 163 -20.87 24.48 -20.18
CA ALA A 163 -20.73 25.24 -21.41
C ALA A 163 -19.28 25.64 -21.77
N GLU A 164 -18.35 25.72 -20.81
CA GLU A 164 -16.94 26.06 -21.10
C GLU A 164 -16.10 24.85 -21.53
N ALA A 165 -16.38 23.66 -20.96
CA ALA A 165 -15.70 22.43 -21.34
C ALA A 165 -15.97 22.04 -22.81
N SER A 166 -17.19 22.26 -23.29
CA SER A 166 -17.55 22.00 -24.70
C SER A 166 -16.89 22.96 -25.70
N ARG A 167 -16.55 24.20 -25.29
CA ARG A 167 -15.81 25.16 -26.14
C ARG A 167 -14.32 24.85 -26.25
N ALA A 168 -13.72 24.24 -25.22
CA ALA A 168 -12.32 23.82 -25.25
C ALA A 168 -12.10 22.65 -26.23
N GLU A 169 -13.02 21.68 -26.28
CA GLU A 169 -12.94 20.53 -27.21
C GLU A 169 -13.11 20.95 -28.69
N GLU A 170 -13.98 21.94 -28.96
CA GLU A 170 -14.18 22.42 -30.32
C GLU A 170 -12.96 23.18 -30.89
N ASN A 171 -12.20 23.87 -30.02
CA ASN A 171 -10.99 24.60 -30.43
C ASN A 171 -9.78 23.67 -30.67
N ILE A 172 -9.67 22.57 -29.93
CA ILE A 172 -8.63 21.55 -30.14
C ILE A 172 -8.87 20.81 -31.48
N SER A 173 -10.13 20.50 -31.81
CA SER A 173 -10.52 19.90 -33.09
C SER A 173 -10.23 20.82 -34.30
N LYS A 174 -10.45 22.14 -34.14
CA LYS A 174 -10.16 23.14 -35.18
C LYS A 174 -8.66 23.39 -35.39
N GLN A 175 -7.84 23.33 -34.33
CA GLN A 175 -6.37 23.44 -34.45
C GLN A 175 -5.73 22.20 -35.08
N SER A 176 -6.24 21.00 -34.81
CA SER A 176 -5.72 19.76 -35.40
C SER A 176 -5.98 19.69 -36.93
N LYS A 177 -7.15 20.16 -37.39
CA LYS A 177 -7.47 20.23 -38.82
C LYS A 177 -6.67 21.27 -39.61
N LYS A 178 -6.20 22.35 -38.97
CA LYS A 178 -5.35 23.37 -39.62
C LYS A 178 -3.91 22.91 -39.84
N LYS A 179 -3.44 21.88 -39.12
CA LYS A 179 -2.08 21.32 -39.28
C LYS A 179 -1.95 20.23 -40.35
N MET A 180 -3.06 19.75 -40.93
CA MET A 180 -3.05 18.70 -41.97
C MET A 180 -3.14 19.21 -43.41
N VAL A 181 -3.22 20.53 -43.64
CA VAL A 181 -3.22 21.11 -45.00
C VAL A 181 -1.98 21.97 -45.19
N PHE A 182 -0.80 21.35 -45.28
CA PHE A 182 0.36 21.89 -45.98
C PHE A 182 1.40 20.76 -46.16
N ASN A 183 1.30 20.08 -47.29
CA ASN A 183 2.40 19.42 -48.01
C ASN A 183 1.82 18.89 -49.33
N GLN A 184 1.81 19.77 -50.34
CA GLN A 184 2.01 19.40 -51.74
C GLN A 184 3.18 20.23 -52.25
#